data_AF-A0A9D6REL4-F1
#
_entry.id   AF-A0A9D6REL4-F1
#
_cell.length_a   1.000
_cell.length_b   1.000
_cell.length_c   1.000
_cell.angle_alpha   90.00
_cell.angle_beta   90.00
_cell.angle_gamma   90.00
#
_symmetry.space_group_name_H-M   'P 1'
#
loop_
_entity.id
_entity.type
_entity.pdbx_description
1 polymer ?
#
loop_
_entity_poly.entity_id
_entity_poly.type
_entity_poly.pdbx_seq_one_letter_code
_entity_poly.pdbx_strand_id
1 'polypeptide(L)'
;MLVGVALALGLAPGCLPKPRLPLPPPAALVRLDRHPPLLDDGDPATLAAAIRTSLEFYARLPPERLLAIGSERIPVARMHEALAALARFVDTRPSADALAHELDRRFRVYGAPAGVLYTGYYLPLVEAREVRDERFRFAVLGRPADLVTVSLADFGGQPTAGATLVGRVDRGRLVPYAARAEIEASGAPNAPVLAWVDDPVALFFLQIQGTGWLAFADGSRRLVGFGASNGQPYVSIGKLLVAEGKLAAEEASMAGIRRWVAAHPEERDRVLYANPRYVFFRPLAEKPLGSLGIAVTGGRTIATDPAVYPPGVLGFAYIPAKAGVAAADEKLSRLVLNQDAGMAIRGPGRVDVFFGDGAEAEARAGRLRASGDLYVLAPRTDAD
;
A
#
# COMPACT_ATOMS: atom_id res chain seq x y z
N MET A 1 59.09 -0.77 -44.20
CA MET A 1 58.55 -1.61 -43.11
C MET A 1 57.56 -0.77 -42.33
N LEU A 2 56.27 -1.05 -42.48
CA LEU A 2 55.21 -0.36 -41.73
C LEU A 2 55.19 -0.88 -40.29
N VAL A 3 55.23 0.03 -39.32
CA VAL A 3 54.99 -0.25 -37.90
C VAL A 3 53.49 -0.09 -37.64
N GLY A 4 52.82 -1.21 -37.39
CA GLY A 4 51.41 -1.24 -37.01
C GLY A 4 51.25 -1.10 -35.49
N VAL A 5 50.58 -0.04 -35.05
CA VAL A 5 50.13 0.15 -33.67
C VAL A 5 48.81 -0.61 -33.51
N ALA A 6 48.81 -1.68 -32.72
CA ALA A 6 47.59 -2.40 -32.33
C ALA A 6 47.04 -1.78 -31.04
N LEU A 7 45.91 -1.07 -31.16
CA LEU A 7 45.14 -0.56 -30.04
C LEU A 7 44.29 -1.70 -29.46
N ALA A 8 44.62 -2.17 -28.25
CA ALA A 8 43.79 -3.12 -27.53
C ALA A 8 42.62 -2.39 -26.84
N LEU A 9 41.43 -2.45 -27.43
CA LEU A 9 40.19 -2.08 -26.73
C LEU A 9 39.85 -3.13 -25.68
N GLY A 10 40.07 -2.80 -24.41
CA GLY A 10 39.52 -3.56 -23.28
C GLY A 10 38.02 -3.34 -23.16
N LEU A 11 37.22 -4.33 -23.55
CA LEU A 11 35.81 -4.41 -23.24
C LEU A 11 35.65 -4.78 -21.75
N ALA A 12 35.34 -3.80 -20.90
CA ALA A 12 34.84 -4.07 -19.56
C ALA A 12 33.44 -4.70 -19.67
N PRO A 13 33.18 -5.86 -19.03
CA PRO A 13 31.85 -6.45 -19.05
C PRO A 13 30.94 -5.58 -18.18
N GLY A 14 30.05 -4.83 -18.84
CA GLY A 14 28.96 -4.14 -18.16
C GLY A 14 28.13 -5.17 -17.39
N CYS A 15 28.04 -5.01 -16.07
CA CYS A 15 27.10 -5.74 -15.24
C CYS A 15 25.67 -5.41 -15.69
N LEU A 16 25.12 -6.24 -16.59
CA LEU A 16 23.69 -6.28 -16.84
C LEU A 16 22.98 -6.59 -15.50
N PRO A 17 21.88 -5.89 -15.18
CA PRO A 17 21.08 -6.24 -14.01
C PRO A 17 20.68 -7.71 -14.13
N LYS A 18 21.00 -8.51 -13.10
CA LYS A 18 20.62 -9.92 -13.05
C LYS A 18 19.12 -10.04 -13.38
N PRO A 19 18.73 -10.90 -14.34
CA PRO A 19 17.33 -11.19 -14.58
C PRO A 19 16.67 -11.52 -13.24
N ARG A 20 15.59 -10.82 -12.89
CA ARG A 20 14.77 -11.20 -11.75
C ARG A 20 14.21 -12.58 -12.08
N LEU A 21 14.81 -13.62 -11.50
CA LEU A 21 14.24 -14.96 -11.53
C LEU A 21 12.76 -14.83 -11.11
N PRO A 22 11.83 -15.50 -11.81
CA PRO A 22 10.44 -15.51 -11.36
C PRO A 22 10.43 -15.98 -9.91
N LEU A 23 9.79 -15.16 -9.05
CA LEU A 23 9.64 -15.52 -7.65
C LEU A 23 9.02 -16.92 -7.59
N PRO A 24 9.52 -17.82 -6.72
CA PRO A 24 8.82 -19.09 -6.49
C PRO A 24 7.35 -18.77 -6.17
N PRO A 25 6.40 -19.63 -6.61
CA PRO A 25 4.99 -19.41 -6.31
C PRO A 25 4.87 -19.16 -4.81
N PRO A 26 4.19 -18.09 -4.39
CA PRO A 26 4.15 -17.73 -2.99
C PRO A 26 3.69 -18.95 -2.18
N ALA A 27 4.35 -19.20 -1.04
CA ALA A 27 3.93 -20.27 -0.14
C ALA A 27 2.44 -20.08 0.15
N ALA A 28 1.65 -21.06 -0.27
CA ALA A 28 0.20 -21.00 -0.13
C ALA A 28 -0.18 -20.92 1.34
N LEU A 29 -1.27 -20.21 1.63
CA LEU A 29 -1.87 -20.21 2.97
C LEU A 29 -2.18 -21.65 3.36
N VAL A 30 -1.85 -22.02 4.59
CA VAL A 30 -2.08 -23.37 5.13
C VAL A 30 -3.30 -23.37 6.04
N ARG A 31 -4.11 -24.43 5.95
CA ARG A 31 -5.21 -24.64 6.89
C ARG A 31 -4.64 -24.90 8.27
N LEU A 32 -5.22 -24.26 9.28
CA LEU A 32 -4.81 -24.40 10.67
C LEU A 32 -5.87 -25.17 11.46
N ASP A 33 -5.47 -26.25 12.12
CA ASP A 33 -6.34 -26.98 13.05
C ASP A 33 -6.44 -26.30 14.42
N ARG A 34 -5.49 -25.42 14.73
CA ARG A 34 -5.46 -24.62 15.95
C ARG A 34 -5.05 -23.18 15.61
N HIS A 35 -5.72 -22.23 16.23
CA HIS A 35 -5.42 -20.79 16.13
C HIS A 35 -5.68 -20.15 17.50
N PRO A 36 -5.12 -18.95 17.78
CA PRO A 36 -5.49 -18.20 18.97
C PRO A 36 -6.99 -17.84 18.95
N PRO A 37 -7.62 -17.61 20.11
CA PRO A 37 -8.99 -17.12 20.16
C PRO A 37 -9.15 -15.87 19.29
N LEU A 38 -10.18 -15.87 18.43
CA LEU A 38 -10.48 -14.78 17.49
C LEU A 38 -11.15 -13.59 18.20
N LEU A 39 -10.53 -13.13 19.29
CA LEU A 39 -11.04 -12.05 20.14
C LEU A 39 -10.72 -10.71 19.49
N ASP A 40 -11.76 -10.01 19.06
CA ASP A 40 -11.65 -8.68 18.46
C ASP A 40 -11.49 -7.59 19.53
N ASP A 41 -10.46 -6.77 19.39
CA ASP A 41 -10.13 -5.66 20.29
C ASP A 41 -10.54 -4.27 19.75
N GLY A 42 -11.37 -4.24 18.70
CA GLY A 42 -11.85 -3.01 18.07
C GLY A 42 -13.33 -2.74 18.31
N ASP A 43 -13.82 -1.59 17.85
CA ASP A 43 -15.24 -1.24 17.90
C ASP A 43 -16.06 -2.12 16.92
N PRO A 44 -17.07 -2.87 17.38
CA PRO A 44 -17.94 -3.68 16.52
C PRO A 44 -18.60 -2.90 15.37
N ALA A 45 -18.92 -1.63 15.56
CA ALA A 45 -19.53 -0.79 14.52
C ALA A 45 -18.57 -0.61 13.33
N THR A 46 -17.27 -0.42 13.60
CA THR A 46 -16.25 -0.32 12.55
C THR A 46 -16.04 -1.64 11.81
N LEU A 47 -16.16 -2.78 12.51
CA LEU A 47 -16.11 -4.11 11.88
C LEU A 47 -17.30 -4.29 10.94
N ALA A 48 -18.52 -4.00 11.39
CA ALA A 48 -19.71 -4.11 10.56
C ALA A 48 -19.62 -3.20 9.33
N ALA A 49 -19.12 -1.97 9.47
CA ALA A 49 -18.87 -1.07 8.35
C ALA A 49 -17.86 -1.65 7.34
N ALA A 50 -16.73 -2.19 7.80
CA ALA A 50 -15.72 -2.79 6.94
C ALA A 50 -16.21 -4.07 6.23
N ILE A 51 -17.01 -4.90 6.91
CA ILE A 51 -17.64 -6.07 6.27
C ILE A 51 -18.55 -5.59 5.14
N ARG A 52 -19.40 -4.59 5.39
CA ARG A 52 -20.32 -4.06 4.36
C ARG A 52 -19.59 -3.49 3.15
N THR A 53 -18.47 -2.78 3.32
CA THR A 53 -17.69 -2.30 2.17
C THR A 53 -17.09 -3.46 1.36
N SER A 54 -16.72 -4.58 2.00
CA SER A 54 -16.31 -5.80 1.27
C SER A 54 -17.47 -6.46 0.52
N LEU A 55 -18.69 -6.42 1.07
CA LEU A 55 -19.90 -6.90 0.37
C LEU A 55 -20.18 -6.07 -0.89
N GLU A 56 -20.02 -4.75 -0.85
CA GLU A 56 -20.14 -3.87 -2.03
C GLU A 56 -19.15 -4.25 -3.14
N PHE A 57 -17.95 -4.72 -2.79
CA PHE A 57 -16.98 -5.22 -3.76
C PHE A 57 -17.42 -6.55 -4.35
N TYR A 58 -17.81 -7.52 -3.51
CA TYR A 58 -18.25 -8.83 -3.98
C TYR A 58 -19.51 -8.77 -4.85
N ALA A 59 -20.43 -7.85 -4.58
CA ALA A 59 -21.62 -7.62 -5.41
C ALA A 59 -21.30 -7.19 -6.86
N ARG A 60 -20.08 -6.71 -7.14
CA ARG A 60 -19.62 -6.34 -8.49
C ARG A 60 -18.98 -7.50 -9.25
N LEU A 61 -18.76 -8.65 -8.59
CA LEU A 61 -18.09 -9.80 -9.18
C LEU A 61 -19.11 -10.88 -9.58
N PRO A 62 -18.80 -11.72 -10.59
CA PRO A 62 -19.63 -12.87 -10.92
C PRO A 62 -19.75 -13.82 -9.71
N PRO A 63 -20.96 -14.28 -9.34
CA PRO A 63 -21.17 -15.08 -8.12
C PRO A 63 -20.41 -16.42 -8.12
N GLU A 64 -20.20 -17.01 -9.30
CA GLU A 64 -19.48 -18.26 -9.52
C GLU A 64 -17.95 -18.09 -9.55
N ARG A 65 -17.46 -16.85 -9.61
CA ARG A 65 -16.01 -16.59 -9.57
C ARG A 65 -15.42 -17.19 -8.31
N LEU A 66 -14.31 -17.91 -8.46
CA LEU A 66 -13.65 -18.60 -7.35
C LEU A 66 -12.59 -17.73 -6.69
N LEU A 67 -12.68 -17.61 -5.37
CA LEU A 67 -11.65 -17.07 -4.48
C LEU A 67 -10.73 -18.23 -4.06
N ALA A 68 -9.42 -18.02 -4.11
CA ALA A 68 -8.42 -19.02 -3.72
C ALA A 68 -7.90 -18.72 -2.31
N ILE A 69 -8.32 -19.50 -1.31
CA ILE A 69 -7.79 -19.42 0.06
C ILE A 69 -7.02 -20.71 0.33
N GLY A 70 -5.69 -20.66 0.21
CA GLY A 70 -4.86 -21.86 0.29
C GLY A 70 -5.26 -22.90 -0.76
N SER A 71 -5.56 -24.12 -0.32
CA SER A 71 -6.06 -25.20 -1.16
C SER A 71 -7.53 -25.07 -1.55
N GLU A 72 -8.31 -24.19 -0.90
CA GLU A 72 -9.74 -24.05 -1.17
C GLU A 72 -10.04 -23.14 -2.36
N ARG A 73 -11.18 -23.42 -2.99
CA ARG A 73 -11.79 -22.62 -4.04
C ARG A 73 -13.22 -22.30 -3.62
N ILE A 74 -13.47 -21.05 -3.26
CA ILE A 74 -14.73 -20.63 -2.66
C ILE A 74 -15.44 -19.68 -3.64
N PRO A 75 -16.67 -20.00 -4.09
CA PRO A 75 -17.44 -19.07 -4.91
C PRO A 75 -17.66 -17.74 -4.19
N VAL A 76 -17.57 -16.63 -4.93
CA VAL A 76 -17.84 -15.27 -4.41
C VAL A 76 -19.20 -15.21 -3.72
N ALA A 77 -20.25 -15.83 -4.30
CA ALA A 77 -21.60 -15.84 -3.73
C ALA A 77 -21.61 -16.36 -2.27
N ARG A 78 -20.82 -17.39 -1.99
CA ARG A 78 -20.76 -18.02 -0.68
C ARG A 78 -19.97 -17.20 0.33
N MET A 79 -18.86 -16.60 -0.09
CA MET A 79 -18.14 -15.64 0.76
C MET A 79 -19.03 -14.44 1.08
N HIS A 80 -19.72 -13.90 0.08
CA HIS A 80 -20.67 -12.81 0.25
C HIS A 80 -21.78 -13.17 1.24
N GLU A 81 -22.43 -14.32 1.11
CA GLU A 81 -23.47 -14.78 2.05
C GLU A 81 -22.94 -14.92 3.49
N ALA A 82 -21.78 -15.55 3.66
CA ALA A 82 -21.16 -15.74 4.97
C ALA A 82 -20.84 -14.40 5.65
N LEU A 83 -20.26 -13.46 4.91
CA LEU A 83 -19.97 -12.11 5.41
C LEU A 83 -21.25 -11.30 5.69
N ALA A 84 -22.28 -11.42 4.86
CA ALA A 84 -23.56 -10.75 5.09
C ALA A 84 -24.23 -11.26 6.38
N ALA A 85 -24.16 -12.57 6.63
CA ALA A 85 -24.68 -13.15 7.86
C ALA A 85 -23.84 -12.76 9.09
N LEU A 86 -22.52 -12.69 8.97
CA LEU A 86 -21.64 -12.18 10.02
C LEU A 86 -21.94 -10.70 10.32
N ALA A 87 -22.13 -9.85 9.31
CA ALA A 87 -22.47 -8.44 9.51
C ALA A 87 -23.75 -8.28 10.33
N ARG A 88 -24.81 -9.04 10.01
CA ARG A 88 -26.06 -9.05 10.78
C ARG A 88 -25.85 -9.50 12.22
N PHE A 89 -24.97 -10.47 12.46
CA PHE A 89 -24.63 -10.91 13.82
C PHE A 89 -23.85 -9.83 14.58
N VAL A 90 -22.87 -9.17 13.96
CA VAL A 90 -22.12 -8.07 14.57
C VAL A 90 -23.05 -6.89 14.92
N ASP A 91 -24.08 -6.63 14.11
CA ASP A 91 -25.08 -5.60 14.38
C ASP A 91 -25.88 -5.82 15.67
N THR A 92 -25.99 -7.07 16.16
CA THR A 92 -26.60 -7.35 17.47
C THR A 92 -25.69 -7.03 18.65
N ARG A 93 -24.46 -6.53 18.39
CA ARG A 93 -23.42 -6.21 19.38
C ARG A 93 -23.15 -7.37 20.35
N PRO A 94 -22.79 -8.56 19.86
CA PRO A 94 -22.47 -9.70 20.71
C PRO A 94 -21.27 -9.40 21.61
N SER A 95 -21.11 -10.16 22.69
CA SER A 95 -19.85 -10.14 23.46
C SER A 95 -18.69 -10.64 22.59
N ALA A 96 -17.45 -10.27 22.96
CA ALA A 96 -16.25 -10.72 22.24
C ALA A 96 -16.16 -12.25 22.16
N ASP A 97 -16.52 -12.95 23.24
CA ASP A 97 -16.54 -14.42 23.28
C ASP A 97 -17.62 -15.01 22.37
N ALA A 98 -18.81 -14.42 22.33
CA ALA A 98 -19.89 -14.85 21.44
C ALA A 98 -19.51 -14.63 19.97
N LEU A 99 -18.82 -13.52 19.65
CA LEU A 99 -18.27 -13.27 18.32
C LEU A 99 -17.20 -14.28 17.95
N ALA A 100 -16.23 -14.54 18.83
CA ALA A 100 -15.19 -15.53 18.59
C ALA A 100 -15.78 -16.93 18.34
N HIS A 101 -16.73 -17.35 19.18
CA HIS A 101 -17.42 -18.63 19.00
C HIS A 101 -18.17 -18.71 17.66
N GLU A 102 -18.87 -17.65 17.27
CA GLU A 102 -19.59 -17.62 16.01
C GLU A 102 -18.66 -17.65 14.79
N LEU A 103 -17.47 -17.07 14.89
CA LEU A 103 -16.43 -17.17 13.87
C LEU A 103 -15.93 -18.61 13.73
N ASP A 104 -15.63 -19.29 14.84
CA ASP A 104 -15.17 -20.69 14.84
C ASP A 104 -16.21 -21.64 14.23
N ARG A 105 -17.49 -21.37 14.53
CA ARG A 105 -18.63 -22.11 14.01
C ARG A 105 -18.84 -21.90 12.51
N ARG A 106 -18.59 -20.70 11.98
CA ARG A 106 -18.88 -20.35 10.58
C ARG A 106 -17.68 -20.52 9.65
N PHE A 107 -16.46 -20.42 10.16
CA PHE A 107 -15.26 -20.31 9.35
C PHE A 107 -14.20 -21.35 9.74
N ARG A 108 -13.40 -21.74 8.74
CA ARG A 108 -12.09 -22.36 8.91
C ARG A 108 -11.02 -21.29 8.83
N VAL A 109 -9.90 -21.54 9.49
CA VAL A 109 -8.80 -20.59 9.56
C VAL A 109 -7.62 -21.07 8.71
N TYR A 110 -7.10 -20.16 7.89
CA TYR A 110 -5.89 -20.30 7.11
C TYR A 110 -4.86 -19.27 7.55
N GLY A 111 -3.57 -19.59 7.50
CA GLY A 111 -2.51 -18.65 7.89
C GLY A 111 -1.26 -18.75 7.03
N ALA A 112 -0.41 -17.73 7.12
CA ALA A 112 0.94 -17.78 6.56
C ALA A 112 1.83 -18.68 7.43
N PRO A 113 2.52 -19.70 6.87
CA PRO A 113 3.28 -20.67 7.67
C PRO A 113 4.41 -20.06 8.53
N ALA A 114 4.97 -18.93 8.09
CA ALA A 114 6.11 -18.27 8.72
C ALA A 114 5.73 -16.96 9.43
N GLY A 115 4.44 -16.74 9.68
CA GLY A 115 3.92 -15.46 10.17
C GLY A 115 4.07 -14.33 9.16
N VAL A 116 3.85 -13.10 9.63
CA VAL A 116 3.91 -11.87 8.83
C VAL A 116 4.64 -10.75 9.57
N LEU A 117 5.26 -9.85 8.82
CA LEU A 117 5.76 -8.57 9.32
C LEU A 117 4.72 -7.48 9.03
N TYR A 118 4.15 -6.94 10.10
CA TYR A 118 3.22 -5.81 10.06
C TYR A 118 3.97 -4.49 9.95
N THR A 119 3.48 -3.64 9.04
CA THR A 119 3.72 -2.20 9.01
C THR A 119 2.39 -1.46 9.06
N GLY A 120 2.40 -0.12 9.17
CA GLY A 120 1.19 0.68 9.13
C GLY A 120 1.25 1.82 8.13
N TYR A 121 0.07 2.21 7.64
CA TYR A 121 -0.14 3.36 6.78
C TYR A 121 -1.37 4.16 7.21
N TYR A 122 -1.48 5.40 6.75
CA TYR A 122 -2.48 6.38 7.20
C TYR A 122 -2.79 7.39 6.09
N LEU A 123 -3.80 8.24 6.31
CA LEU A 123 -4.08 9.38 5.44
C LEU A 123 -3.40 10.64 6.00
N PRO A 124 -2.33 11.14 5.35
CA PRO A 124 -1.71 12.39 5.73
C PRO A 124 -2.64 13.56 5.45
N LEU A 125 -2.56 14.57 6.31
CA LEU A 125 -3.18 15.88 6.13
C LEU A 125 -2.08 16.87 5.74
N VAL A 126 -2.19 17.46 4.55
CA VAL A 126 -1.20 18.39 4.02
C VAL A 126 -1.85 19.75 3.79
N GLU A 127 -1.25 20.82 4.32
CA GLU A 127 -1.72 22.18 4.05
C GLU A 127 -1.53 22.54 2.58
N ALA A 128 -2.56 23.15 1.99
CA ALA A 128 -2.59 23.41 0.56
C ALA A 128 -3.24 24.76 0.21
N ARG A 129 -2.92 25.28 -0.98
CA ARG A 129 -3.54 26.46 -1.61
C ARG A 129 -3.92 26.15 -3.05
N GLU A 130 -4.95 26.82 -3.54
CA GLU A 130 -5.36 26.69 -4.94
C GLU A 130 -4.42 27.45 -5.88
N VAL A 131 -3.92 28.60 -5.41
CA VAL A 131 -3.02 29.47 -6.16
C VAL A 131 -1.61 29.35 -5.59
N ARG A 132 -0.63 29.34 -6.49
CA ARG A 132 0.80 29.34 -6.15
C ARG A 132 1.19 30.66 -5.50
N ASP A 133 1.98 30.60 -4.45
CA ASP A 133 2.67 31.76 -3.88
C ASP A 133 4.12 31.43 -3.50
N GLU A 134 4.80 32.33 -2.80
CA GLU A 134 6.18 32.13 -2.37
C GLU A 134 6.34 30.95 -1.40
N ARG A 135 5.34 30.67 -0.56
CA ARG A 135 5.33 29.59 0.41
C ARG A 135 4.77 28.30 -0.20
N PHE A 136 3.56 28.33 -0.74
CA PHE A 136 2.86 27.23 -1.39
C PHE A 136 3.27 27.13 -2.86
N ARG A 137 4.41 26.49 -3.09
CA ARG A 137 5.09 26.44 -4.41
C ARG A 137 5.36 25.04 -4.95
N PHE A 138 4.99 23.99 -4.21
CA PHE A 138 5.17 22.60 -4.64
C PHE A 138 3.84 22.04 -5.14
N ALA A 139 3.77 21.66 -6.42
CA ALA A 139 2.52 21.26 -7.04
C ALA A 139 2.10 19.81 -6.70
N VAL A 140 0.86 19.65 -6.24
CA VAL A 140 0.18 18.34 -6.22
C VAL A 140 -0.32 18.09 -7.64
N LEU A 141 0.41 17.27 -8.40
CA LEU A 141 0.12 17.02 -9.81
C LEU A 141 -0.91 15.91 -10.00
N GLY A 142 -1.84 16.13 -10.93
CA GLY A 142 -2.74 15.11 -11.44
C GLY A 142 -2.12 14.28 -12.57
N ARG A 143 -2.87 13.29 -13.08
CA ARG A 143 -2.38 12.41 -14.16
C ARG A 143 -2.03 13.25 -15.42
N PRO A 144 -0.80 13.15 -15.94
CA PRO A 144 -0.43 13.82 -17.19
C PRO A 144 -1.16 13.25 -18.40
N ALA A 145 -1.51 14.12 -19.36
CA ALA A 145 -2.22 13.74 -20.58
C ALA A 145 -1.39 12.86 -21.53
N ASP A 146 -0.07 12.96 -21.49
CA ASP A 146 0.88 12.21 -22.31
C ASP A 146 1.41 10.93 -21.63
N LEU A 147 0.97 10.62 -20.40
CA LEU A 147 1.37 9.41 -19.69
C LEU A 147 0.63 8.18 -20.24
N VAL A 148 1.41 7.29 -20.83
CA VAL A 148 0.97 6.01 -21.41
C VAL A 148 1.38 4.86 -20.50
N THR A 149 0.44 3.94 -20.28
CA THR A 149 0.65 2.72 -19.50
C THR A 149 0.38 1.53 -20.39
N VAL A 150 1.36 0.64 -20.56
CA VAL A 150 1.30 -0.47 -21.49
C VAL A 150 1.45 -1.79 -20.74
N SER A 151 0.46 -2.66 -20.85
CA SER A 151 0.58 -4.04 -20.39
C SER A 151 1.32 -4.85 -21.45
N LEU A 152 2.42 -5.52 -21.08
CA LEU A 152 3.14 -6.40 -22.02
C LEU A 152 2.29 -7.58 -22.49
N ALA A 153 1.26 -7.96 -21.73
CA ALA A 153 0.33 -9.02 -22.13
C ALA A 153 -0.48 -8.64 -23.38
N ASP A 154 -0.73 -7.35 -23.61
CA ASP A 154 -1.49 -6.86 -24.76
C ASP A 154 -0.75 -7.09 -26.09
N PHE A 155 0.56 -7.40 -26.03
CA PHE A 155 1.44 -7.63 -27.18
C PHE A 155 1.82 -9.11 -27.35
N GLY A 156 1.09 -10.03 -26.70
CA GLY A 156 1.33 -11.47 -26.85
C GLY A 156 2.63 -11.97 -26.22
N GLY A 157 3.30 -11.14 -25.40
CA GLY A 157 4.45 -11.58 -24.62
C GLY A 157 4.06 -12.64 -23.59
N GLN A 158 4.91 -13.66 -23.40
CA GLN A 158 4.80 -14.56 -22.25
C GLN A 158 4.71 -13.70 -20.98
N PRO A 159 3.72 -13.93 -20.09
CA PRO A 159 3.53 -13.10 -18.92
C PRO A 159 4.71 -13.28 -17.95
N THR A 160 5.76 -12.48 -18.12
CA THR A 160 6.62 -12.14 -17.00
C THR A 160 5.74 -11.33 -16.06
N ALA A 161 5.31 -11.95 -14.97
CA ALA A 161 4.32 -11.43 -14.04
C ALA A 161 4.39 -9.90 -13.86
N GLY A 162 3.34 -9.20 -14.29
CA GLY A 162 3.06 -7.81 -13.89
C GLY A 162 4.00 -6.72 -14.41
N ALA A 163 4.78 -6.96 -15.47
CA ALA A 163 5.64 -5.92 -16.04
C ALA A 163 4.81 -4.96 -16.92
N THR A 164 4.17 -3.98 -16.30
CA THR A 164 3.60 -2.82 -16.99
C THR A 164 4.72 -1.84 -17.32
N LEU A 165 4.79 -1.38 -18.57
CA LEU A 165 5.65 -0.26 -18.96
C LEU A 165 4.91 1.05 -18.79
N VAL A 166 5.57 2.06 -18.24
CA VAL A 166 5.04 3.42 -18.17
C VAL A 166 5.97 4.35 -18.91
N GLY A 167 5.41 5.13 -19.83
CA GLY A 167 6.16 5.98 -20.72
C GLY A 167 5.35 7.11 -21.29
N ARG A 168 5.94 7.84 -22.22
CA ARG A 168 5.27 8.81 -23.08
C ARG A 168 5.68 8.58 -24.53
N VAL A 169 4.87 9.02 -25.47
CA VAL A 169 5.22 8.95 -26.90
C VAL A 169 6.08 10.15 -27.26
N ASP A 170 7.27 9.91 -27.78
CA ASP A 170 8.18 10.91 -28.34
C ASP A 170 8.56 10.51 -29.75
N ARG A 171 8.20 11.34 -30.75
CA ARG A 171 8.50 11.10 -32.18
C ARG A 171 8.14 9.67 -32.64
N GLY A 172 6.96 9.20 -32.25
CA GLY A 172 6.45 7.87 -32.60
C GLY A 172 7.04 6.70 -31.81
N ARG A 173 7.89 6.95 -30.80
CA ARG A 173 8.47 5.92 -29.93
C ARG A 173 7.96 6.06 -28.50
N LEU A 174 7.65 4.94 -27.85
CA LEU A 174 7.42 4.92 -26.41
C LEU A 174 8.77 5.03 -25.69
N VAL A 175 8.96 6.09 -24.92
CA VAL A 175 10.14 6.32 -24.07
C VAL A 175 9.72 6.28 -22.59
N PRO A 176 10.62 5.90 -21.64
CA PRO A 176 10.32 5.94 -20.22
C PRO A 176 9.80 7.31 -19.78
N TYR A 177 8.87 7.31 -18.83
CA TYR A 177 8.35 8.57 -18.30
C TYR A 177 9.40 9.25 -17.42
N ALA A 178 9.35 10.59 -17.37
CA ALA A 178 10.31 11.42 -16.68
C ALA A 178 10.47 11.03 -15.20
N ALA A 179 11.71 11.12 -14.70
CA ALA A 179 12.00 10.93 -13.28
C ALA A 179 11.55 12.14 -12.45
N ARG A 180 11.45 11.99 -11.12
CA ARG A 180 11.05 13.06 -10.19
C ARG A 180 11.74 14.40 -10.46
N ALA A 181 13.08 14.40 -10.55
CA ALA A 181 13.85 15.62 -10.77
C ALA A 181 13.44 16.34 -12.07
N GLU A 182 13.23 15.59 -13.14
CA GLU A 182 12.83 16.13 -14.45
C GLU A 182 11.38 16.64 -14.45
N ILE A 183 10.48 15.93 -13.76
CA ILE A 183 9.08 16.34 -13.57
C ILE A 183 9.02 17.67 -12.83
N GLU A 184 9.73 17.79 -11.71
CA GLU A 184 9.74 19.00 -10.89
C GLU A 184 10.46 20.16 -11.60
N ALA A 185 11.59 19.91 -12.26
CA ALA A 185 12.33 20.94 -12.99
C ALA A 185 11.57 21.49 -14.21
N SER A 186 10.81 20.64 -14.92
CA SER A 186 10.02 21.07 -16.08
C SER A 186 8.70 21.77 -15.72
N GLY A 187 8.28 21.70 -14.45
CA GLY A 187 6.94 22.12 -14.03
C GLY A 187 5.81 21.23 -14.56
N ALA A 188 6.14 20.07 -15.14
CA ALA A 188 5.19 19.06 -15.64
C ALA A 188 4.04 19.65 -16.49
N PRO A 189 4.32 20.30 -17.64
CA PRO A 189 3.33 21.08 -18.39
C PRO A 189 2.11 20.27 -18.89
N ASN A 190 2.24 18.95 -19.01
CA ASN A 190 1.17 18.05 -19.43
C ASN A 190 0.29 17.56 -18.27
N ALA A 191 0.60 17.94 -17.03
CA ALA A 191 -0.09 17.51 -15.83
C ALA A 191 -0.94 18.65 -15.24
N PRO A 192 -2.22 18.42 -14.89
CA PRO A 192 -3.01 19.42 -14.20
C PRO A 192 -2.48 19.60 -12.76
N VAL A 193 -2.46 20.83 -12.26
CA VAL A 193 -2.14 21.12 -10.85
C VAL A 193 -3.43 21.05 -10.04
N LEU A 194 -3.47 20.17 -9.02
CA LEU A 194 -4.64 19.99 -8.16
C LEU A 194 -4.64 20.92 -6.95
N ALA A 195 -3.45 21.27 -6.48
CA ALA A 195 -3.18 22.24 -5.42
C ALA A 195 -1.67 22.54 -5.32
N TRP A 196 -1.30 23.50 -4.49
CA TRP A 196 0.06 23.83 -4.11
C TRP A 196 0.26 23.60 -2.62
N VAL A 197 1.35 22.95 -2.22
CA VAL A 197 1.72 22.73 -0.81
C VAL A 197 3.01 23.48 -0.50
N ASP A 198 3.27 23.72 0.78
CA ASP A 198 4.43 24.48 1.26
C ASP A 198 5.61 23.61 1.68
N ASP A 199 5.36 22.32 1.93
CA ASP A 199 6.35 21.36 2.40
C ASP A 199 6.58 20.24 1.36
N PRO A 200 7.76 20.19 0.72
CA PRO A 200 8.07 19.18 -0.29
C PRO A 200 8.31 17.79 0.34
N VAL A 201 8.68 17.71 1.61
CA VAL A 201 8.77 16.44 2.34
C VAL A 201 7.37 15.91 2.62
N ALA A 202 6.44 16.77 3.05
CA ALA A 202 5.04 16.37 3.20
C ALA A 202 4.42 15.89 1.87
N LEU A 203 4.70 16.59 0.75
CA LEU A 203 4.29 16.13 -0.59
C LEU A 203 4.89 14.76 -0.94
N PHE A 204 6.18 14.56 -0.66
CA PHE A 204 6.87 13.31 -0.90
C PHE A 204 6.24 12.15 -0.12
N PHE A 205 5.90 12.36 1.15
CA PHE A 205 5.23 11.34 1.95
C PHE A 205 3.78 11.12 1.53
N LEU A 206 3.04 12.16 1.14
CA LEU A 206 1.72 12.01 0.50
C LEU A 206 1.81 11.11 -0.75
N GLN A 207 2.87 11.22 -1.56
CA GLN A 207 3.12 10.35 -2.71
C GLN A 207 3.48 8.90 -2.33
N ILE A 208 4.13 8.69 -1.18
CA ILE A 208 4.38 7.35 -0.64
C ILE A 208 3.08 6.70 -0.16
N GLN A 209 2.26 7.44 0.59
CA GLN A 209 0.98 6.96 1.12
C GLN A 209 -0.05 6.74 0.00
N GLY A 210 0.01 7.55 -1.06
CA GLY A 210 -0.81 7.41 -2.27
C GLY A 210 -2.21 8.04 -2.17
N THR A 211 -2.73 8.25 -0.96
CA THR A 211 -4.00 8.94 -0.69
C THR A 211 -3.82 9.86 0.52
N GLY A 212 -4.47 11.02 0.55
CA GLY A 212 -4.43 11.94 1.68
C GLY A 212 -5.34 13.15 1.52
N TRP A 213 -5.46 13.94 2.58
CA TRP A 213 -6.27 15.15 2.63
C TRP A 213 -5.42 16.39 2.35
N LEU A 214 -5.95 17.27 1.50
CA LEU A 214 -5.45 18.62 1.33
C LEU A 214 -6.31 19.58 2.16
N ALA A 215 -5.70 20.33 3.09
CA ALA A 215 -6.38 21.29 3.95
C ALA A 215 -6.21 22.72 3.42
N PHE A 216 -7.31 23.42 3.17
CA PHE A 216 -7.31 24.78 2.65
C PHE A 216 -7.58 25.81 3.77
N ALA A 217 -7.23 27.07 3.50
CA ALA A 217 -7.33 28.16 4.47
C ALA A 217 -8.78 28.50 4.88
N ASP A 218 -9.76 28.16 4.04
CA ASP A 218 -11.19 28.33 4.30
C ASP A 218 -11.77 27.23 5.22
N GLY A 219 -10.94 26.29 5.67
CA GLY A 219 -11.34 25.13 6.49
C GLY A 219 -11.85 23.94 5.67
N SER A 220 -12.00 24.09 4.35
CA SER A 220 -12.38 22.98 3.48
C SER A 220 -11.24 21.96 3.35
N ARG A 221 -11.62 20.71 3.06
CA ARG A 221 -10.68 19.62 2.77
C ARG A 221 -11.00 18.99 1.42
N ARG A 222 -9.96 18.69 0.64
CA ARG A 222 -10.07 17.93 -0.60
C ARG A 222 -9.33 16.62 -0.46
N LEU A 223 -10.02 15.51 -0.66
CA LEU A 223 -9.39 14.20 -0.67
C LEU A 223 -8.72 13.98 -2.03
N VAL A 224 -7.47 13.56 -2.02
CA VAL A 224 -6.76 13.13 -3.22
C VAL A 224 -6.30 11.69 -3.06
N GLY A 225 -6.38 10.93 -4.14
CA GLY A 225 -5.95 9.52 -4.18
C GLY A 225 -5.06 9.23 -5.38
N PHE A 226 -4.48 8.04 -5.41
CA PHE A 226 -3.60 7.60 -6.49
C PHE A 226 -4.29 7.73 -7.85
N GLY A 227 -3.66 8.46 -8.77
CA GLY A 227 -4.11 8.66 -10.15
C GLY A 227 -3.20 7.96 -11.16
N ALA A 228 -1.89 8.06 -11.00
CA ALA A 228 -0.89 7.36 -11.82
C ALA A 228 0.48 7.32 -11.14
N SER A 229 1.39 6.50 -11.66
CA SER A 229 2.82 6.55 -11.33
C SER A 229 3.62 6.72 -12.60
N ASN A 230 4.78 7.37 -12.53
CA ASN A 230 5.73 7.45 -13.67
C ASN A 230 6.45 6.11 -13.97
N GLY A 231 6.15 5.03 -13.25
CA GLY A 231 6.72 3.70 -13.45
C GLY A 231 8.18 3.52 -13.02
N GLN A 232 8.81 4.57 -12.50
CA GLN A 232 10.18 4.51 -11.99
C GLN A 232 10.24 3.73 -10.66
N PRO A 233 11.38 3.07 -10.35
CA PRO A 233 11.54 2.31 -9.11
C PRO A 233 11.54 3.23 -7.89
N TYR A 234 10.99 2.75 -6.78
CA TYR A 234 11.10 3.44 -5.50
C TYR A 234 12.51 3.27 -4.93
N VAL A 235 13.10 4.37 -4.45
CA VAL A 235 14.33 4.37 -3.65
C VAL A 235 14.04 5.00 -2.28
N SER A 236 14.51 4.35 -1.22
CA SER A 236 14.27 4.81 0.15
C SER A 236 15.28 5.91 0.53
N ILE A 237 14.80 7.14 0.67
CA ILE A 237 15.61 8.29 1.11
C ILE A 237 16.04 8.18 2.58
N GLY A 238 15.24 7.51 3.43
CA GLY A 238 15.63 7.22 4.81
C GLY A 238 16.83 6.29 4.88
N LYS A 239 16.82 5.19 4.10
CA LYS A 239 17.98 4.29 4.01
C LYS A 239 19.22 4.97 3.45
N LEU A 240 19.04 5.88 2.48
CA LEU A 240 20.14 6.69 1.93
C LEU A 240 20.80 7.53 3.04
N LEU A 241 20.01 8.31 3.79
CA LEU A 241 20.54 9.17 4.86
C LEU A 241 21.21 8.36 5.97
N VAL A 242 20.68 7.19 6.32
CA VAL A 242 21.31 6.29 7.29
C VAL A 242 22.64 5.75 6.77
N ALA A 243 22.70 5.31 5.50
CA ALA A 243 23.93 4.81 4.90
C ALA A 243 25.01 5.90 4.79
N GLU A 244 24.62 7.17 4.65
CA GLU A 244 25.51 8.33 4.65
C GLU A 244 25.89 8.81 6.07
N GLY A 245 25.38 8.17 7.14
CA GLY A 245 25.62 8.60 8.52
C GLY A 245 24.94 9.91 8.91
N LYS A 246 23.97 10.37 8.12
CA LYS A 246 23.24 11.65 8.31
C LYS A 246 22.05 11.54 9.25
N LEU A 247 21.51 10.33 9.42
CA LEU A 247 20.44 10.00 10.36
C LEU A 247 20.71 8.65 11.04
N ALA A 248 20.31 8.51 12.30
CA ALA A 248 20.21 7.20 12.91
C ALA A 248 19.07 6.37 12.29
N ALA A 249 19.14 5.04 12.38
CA ALA A 249 18.12 4.16 11.78
C ALA A 249 16.72 4.39 12.38
N GLU A 250 16.68 4.74 13.66
CA GLU A 250 15.48 5.05 14.44
C GLU A 250 14.88 6.41 14.04
N GLU A 251 15.71 7.31 13.50
CA GLU A 251 15.30 8.63 13.01
C GLU A 251 14.90 8.63 11.54
N ALA A 252 15.01 7.51 10.83
CA ALA A 252 14.67 7.38 9.41
C ALA A 252 13.14 7.36 9.14
N SER A 253 12.39 8.19 9.86
CA SER A 253 10.95 8.43 9.76
C SER A 253 10.66 9.72 9.00
N MET A 254 9.38 9.97 8.66
CA MET A 254 8.96 11.24 8.06
C MET A 254 9.40 12.44 8.90
N ALA A 255 9.15 12.40 10.21
CA ALA A 255 9.49 13.48 11.12
C ALA A 255 11.00 13.74 11.18
N GLY A 256 11.82 12.68 11.22
CA GLY A 256 13.28 12.81 11.23
C GLY A 256 13.83 13.32 9.91
N ILE A 257 13.35 12.80 8.77
CA ILE A 257 13.72 13.29 7.43
C ILE A 257 13.31 14.75 7.25
N ARG A 258 12.09 15.12 7.67
CA ARG A 258 11.60 16.50 7.60
C ARG A 258 12.47 17.45 8.42
N ARG A 259 12.79 17.09 9.67
CA ARG A 259 13.73 17.83 10.53
C ARG A 259 15.09 18.00 9.85
N TRP A 260 15.63 16.91 9.31
CA TRP A 260 16.95 16.90 8.70
C TRP A 260 17.00 17.80 7.45
N VAL A 261 16.01 17.69 6.57
CA VAL A 261 15.89 18.52 5.36
C VAL A 261 15.68 19.99 5.72
N ALA A 262 14.90 20.30 6.76
CA ALA A 262 14.73 21.67 7.23
C ALA A 262 16.03 22.29 7.75
N ALA A 263 16.92 21.48 8.33
CA ALA A 263 18.25 21.91 8.78
C ALA A 263 19.30 22.00 7.65
N HIS A 264 19.06 21.34 6.50
CA HIS A 264 19.98 21.27 5.36
C HIS A 264 19.24 21.56 4.04
N PRO A 265 18.72 22.78 3.84
CA PRO A 265 17.90 23.13 2.68
C PRO A 265 18.62 22.94 1.33
N GLU A 266 19.95 23.10 1.30
CA GLU A 266 20.80 22.89 0.14
C GLU A 266 20.88 21.42 -0.31
N GLU A 267 20.66 20.47 0.61
CA GLU A 267 20.69 19.03 0.34
C GLU A 267 19.32 18.46 -0.04
N ARG A 268 18.24 19.25 0.14
CA ARG A 268 16.85 18.82 -0.06
C ARG A 268 16.66 18.11 -1.39
N ASP A 269 17.05 18.75 -2.48
CA ASP A 269 16.80 18.27 -3.83
C ASP A 269 17.60 16.99 -4.09
N ARG A 270 18.87 16.94 -3.68
CA ARG A 270 19.70 15.72 -3.77
C ARG A 270 19.04 14.54 -3.07
N VAL A 271 18.52 14.75 -1.87
CA VAL A 271 17.89 13.69 -1.07
C VAL A 271 16.54 13.26 -1.66
N LEU A 272 15.64 14.20 -1.97
CA LEU A 272 14.33 13.88 -2.51
C LEU A 272 14.44 13.25 -3.91
N TYR A 273 15.36 13.73 -4.74
CA TYR A 273 15.55 13.26 -6.12
C TYR A 273 16.29 11.92 -6.22
N ALA A 274 16.90 11.46 -5.13
CA ALA A 274 17.40 10.09 -5.05
C ALA A 274 16.30 9.05 -5.27
N ASN A 275 15.03 9.40 -5.01
CA ASN A 275 13.87 8.60 -5.39
C ASN A 275 13.26 9.08 -6.73
N PRO A 276 13.53 8.38 -7.86
CA PRO A 276 13.04 8.81 -9.17
C PRO A 276 11.54 8.58 -9.35
N ARG A 277 10.92 7.77 -8.48
CA ARG A 277 9.47 7.50 -8.51
C ARG A 277 8.67 8.75 -8.18
N TYR A 278 7.69 9.04 -9.03
CA TYR A 278 6.70 10.09 -8.85
C TYR A 278 5.28 9.50 -8.91
N VAL A 279 4.41 10.01 -8.04
CA VAL A 279 2.98 9.64 -7.99
C VAL A 279 2.15 10.87 -8.33
N PHE A 280 1.24 10.68 -9.26
CA PHE A 280 0.23 11.65 -9.68
C PHE A 280 -1.10 11.30 -9.03
N PHE A 281 -1.90 12.31 -8.74
CA PHE A 281 -3.14 12.17 -7.99
C PHE A 281 -4.38 12.36 -8.85
N ARG A 282 -5.52 12.04 -8.26
CA ARG A 282 -6.85 12.44 -8.75
C ARG A 282 -7.69 12.90 -7.56
N PRO A 283 -8.62 13.85 -7.75
CA PRO A 283 -9.60 14.19 -6.72
C PRO A 283 -10.46 12.97 -6.41
N LEU A 284 -10.79 12.78 -5.14
CA LEU A 284 -11.80 11.82 -4.68
C LEU A 284 -12.99 12.59 -4.11
N ALA A 285 -14.18 11.99 -4.18
CA ALA A 285 -15.40 12.64 -3.72
C ALA A 285 -15.40 12.87 -2.20
N GLU A 286 -15.45 11.81 -1.39
CA GLU A 286 -15.60 11.97 0.07
C GLU A 286 -14.87 10.93 0.92
N LYS A 287 -14.68 9.71 0.42
CA LYS A 287 -14.12 8.60 1.22
C LYS A 287 -12.79 8.10 0.66
N PRO A 288 -11.81 7.77 1.52
CA PRO A 288 -10.59 7.10 1.09
C PRO A 288 -10.95 5.75 0.49
N LEU A 289 -10.45 5.49 -0.71
CA LEU A 289 -10.68 4.24 -1.43
C LEU A 289 -9.41 3.39 -1.39
N GLY A 290 -9.57 2.10 -1.11
CA GLY A 290 -8.50 1.11 -1.26
C GLY A 290 -8.34 0.69 -2.71
N SER A 291 -7.39 -0.19 -2.98
CA SER A 291 -7.14 -0.73 -4.33
C SER A 291 -8.35 -1.41 -4.99
N LEU A 292 -9.34 -1.82 -4.19
CA LEU A 292 -10.58 -2.44 -4.67
C LEU A 292 -11.67 -1.43 -5.11
N GLY A 293 -11.41 -0.12 -4.99
CA GLY A 293 -12.39 0.91 -5.34
C GLY A 293 -13.62 0.92 -4.40
N ILE A 294 -13.42 0.51 -3.15
CA ILE A 294 -14.37 0.60 -2.03
C ILE A 294 -13.73 1.39 -0.89
N ALA A 295 -14.56 1.94 -0.01
CA ALA A 295 -14.10 2.71 1.12
C ALA A 295 -13.30 1.86 2.12
N VAL A 296 -12.20 2.41 2.62
CA VAL A 296 -11.35 1.79 3.66
C VAL A 296 -11.74 2.28 5.05
N THR A 297 -11.53 1.44 6.06
CA THR A 297 -11.91 1.71 7.44
C THR A 297 -10.67 1.61 8.34
N GLY A 298 -10.37 2.70 9.07
CA GLY A 298 -9.23 2.75 9.99
C GLY A 298 -9.27 1.62 11.02
N GLY A 299 -8.14 0.95 11.21
CA GLY A 299 -7.97 -0.23 12.04
C GLY A 299 -8.60 -1.51 11.50
N ARG A 300 -9.39 -1.47 10.42
CA ARG A 300 -10.11 -2.64 9.87
C ARG A 300 -9.65 -3.01 8.48
N THR A 301 -9.07 -2.08 7.72
CA THR A 301 -8.48 -2.38 6.41
C THR A 301 -7.03 -2.81 6.57
N ILE A 302 -6.66 -3.86 5.82
CA ILE A 302 -5.26 -4.24 5.58
C ILE A 302 -4.95 -4.25 4.08
N ALA A 303 -3.69 -3.95 3.77
CA ALA A 303 -3.10 -4.19 2.47
C ALA A 303 -2.23 -5.45 2.51
N THR A 304 -2.40 -6.33 1.52
CA THR A 304 -1.64 -7.57 1.38
C THR A 304 -1.25 -7.81 -0.08
N ASP A 305 -0.55 -8.92 -0.38
CA ASP A 305 -0.30 -9.34 -1.75
C ASP A 305 -1.53 -10.05 -2.35
N PRO A 306 -2.18 -9.50 -3.39
CA PRO A 306 -3.35 -10.13 -4.04
C PRO A 306 -3.06 -11.49 -4.68
N ALA A 307 -1.80 -11.83 -4.92
CA ALA A 307 -1.40 -13.15 -5.41
C ALA A 307 -1.47 -14.24 -4.32
N VAL A 308 -1.55 -13.84 -3.04
CA VAL A 308 -1.58 -14.75 -1.88
C VAL A 308 -2.91 -14.68 -1.15
N TYR A 309 -3.39 -13.46 -0.91
CA TYR A 309 -4.56 -13.18 -0.10
C TYR A 309 -5.70 -12.67 -0.99
N PRO A 310 -6.85 -13.35 -1.02
CA PRO A 310 -7.98 -12.90 -1.83
C PRO A 310 -8.47 -11.51 -1.45
N PRO A 311 -8.79 -10.66 -2.44
CA PRO A 311 -9.45 -9.37 -2.20
C PRO A 311 -10.77 -9.49 -1.45
N GLY A 312 -11.01 -8.60 -0.49
CA GLY A 312 -12.25 -8.48 0.29
C GLY A 312 -12.42 -9.54 1.38
N VAL A 313 -11.44 -10.44 1.59
CA VAL A 313 -11.58 -11.54 2.55
C VAL A 313 -11.49 -11.04 4.00
N LEU A 314 -12.23 -11.70 4.89
CA LEU A 314 -12.10 -11.53 6.33
C LEU A 314 -10.83 -12.20 6.83
N GLY A 315 -10.09 -11.47 7.66
CA GLY A 315 -8.93 -11.95 8.35
C GLY A 315 -8.93 -11.55 9.81
N PHE A 316 -7.99 -12.11 10.55
CA PHE A 316 -7.71 -11.78 11.93
C PHE A 316 -6.21 -11.48 12.04
N ALA A 317 -5.89 -10.23 12.36
CA ALA A 317 -4.53 -9.75 12.55
C ALA A 317 -4.15 -9.89 14.02
N TYR A 318 -3.05 -10.60 14.26
CA TYR A 318 -2.63 -10.96 15.60
C TYR A 318 -1.16 -10.62 15.82
N ILE A 319 -0.90 -9.72 16.76
CA ILE A 319 0.42 -9.44 17.29
C ILE A 319 0.35 -9.67 18.79
N PRO A 320 1.01 -10.72 19.31
CA PRO A 320 0.95 -11.05 20.72
C PRO A 320 1.63 -9.95 21.55
N ALA A 321 1.15 -9.77 22.79
CA ALA A 321 1.82 -8.90 23.74
C ALA A 321 3.21 -9.46 24.07
N LYS A 322 4.27 -8.65 23.96
CA LYS A 322 5.60 -9.04 24.45
C LYS A 322 5.64 -8.97 25.97
N ALA A 323 6.09 -10.04 26.63
CA ALA A 323 6.28 -10.05 28.07
C ALA A 323 7.28 -8.95 28.50
N GLY A 324 6.94 -8.16 29.52
CA GLY A 324 7.82 -7.13 30.08
C GLY A 324 7.90 -5.82 29.29
N VAL A 325 7.21 -5.68 28.16
CA VAL A 325 7.10 -4.41 27.42
C VAL A 325 5.76 -3.77 27.76
N ALA A 326 5.81 -2.66 28.50
CA ALA A 326 4.65 -1.79 28.74
C ALA A 326 4.37 -0.94 27.50
N ALA A 327 3.94 -1.56 26.40
CA ALA A 327 3.40 -0.85 25.26
C ALA A 327 2.16 -1.59 24.75
N ALA A 328 0.99 -1.03 25.05
CA ALA A 328 -0.27 -1.39 24.40
C ALA A 328 -0.20 -1.20 22.86
N ASP A 329 0.79 -0.45 22.38
CA ASP A 329 0.95 0.02 21.00
C ASP A 329 1.40 -1.06 20.00
N GLU A 330 2.00 -2.17 20.44
CA GLU A 330 2.42 -3.26 19.54
C GLU A 330 1.41 -4.42 19.51
N LYS A 331 0.55 -4.56 20.52
CA LYS A 331 -0.45 -5.63 20.56
C LYS A 331 -1.53 -5.34 19.52
N LEU A 332 -1.91 -6.35 18.77
CA LEU A 332 -3.03 -6.29 17.84
C LEU A 332 -3.81 -7.60 17.95
N SER A 333 -5.12 -7.52 18.13
CA SER A 333 -6.02 -8.69 18.16
C SER A 333 -7.30 -8.32 17.43
N ARG A 334 -7.24 -8.24 16.10
CA ARG A 334 -8.23 -7.47 15.33
C ARG A 334 -8.76 -8.21 14.12
N LEU A 335 -10.09 -8.26 13.98
CA LEU A 335 -10.75 -8.62 12.74
C LEU A 335 -10.56 -7.50 11.72
N VAL A 336 -10.08 -7.89 10.54
CA VAL A 336 -9.68 -7.00 9.44
C VAL A 336 -10.20 -7.54 8.12
N LEU A 337 -10.30 -6.67 7.12
CA LEU A 337 -10.72 -6.99 5.76
C LEU A 337 -9.58 -6.62 4.81
N ASN A 338 -9.27 -7.52 3.87
CA ASN A 338 -8.26 -7.30 2.84
C ASN A 338 -8.79 -6.41 1.72
N GLN A 339 -8.84 -5.10 1.93
CA GLN A 339 -9.49 -4.14 1.03
C GLN A 339 -8.52 -3.29 0.23
N ASP A 340 -7.22 -3.51 0.43
CA ASP A 340 -6.18 -2.71 -0.19
C ASP A 340 -4.99 -3.57 -0.63
N ALA A 341 -4.11 -2.97 -1.43
CA ALA A 341 -2.89 -3.62 -1.93
C ALA A 341 -1.78 -2.58 -2.10
N GLY A 342 -0.60 -2.89 -1.59
CA GLY A 342 0.58 -2.04 -1.71
C GLY A 342 1.61 -2.64 -2.66
N MET A 343 2.23 -1.82 -3.52
CA MET A 343 3.29 -2.28 -4.43
C MET A 343 4.48 -2.92 -3.69
N ALA A 344 4.76 -2.43 -2.47
CA ALA A 344 5.82 -2.94 -1.59
C ALA A 344 5.37 -4.11 -0.69
N ILE A 345 4.08 -4.45 -0.70
CA ILE A 345 3.50 -5.51 0.13
C ILE A 345 3.37 -6.76 -0.74
N ARG A 346 4.42 -7.59 -0.71
CA ARG A 346 4.57 -8.77 -1.56
C ARG A 346 4.86 -10.03 -0.76
N GLY A 347 4.32 -11.15 -1.25
CA GLY A 347 4.43 -12.46 -0.63
C GLY A 347 3.55 -12.65 0.60
N PRO A 348 3.57 -13.86 1.19
CA PRO A 348 2.71 -14.21 2.32
C PRO A 348 3.11 -13.51 3.62
N GLY A 349 4.37 -13.11 3.79
CA GLY A 349 4.90 -12.59 5.06
C GLY A 349 4.80 -11.08 5.27
N ARG A 350 3.94 -10.36 4.53
CA ARG A 350 3.86 -8.89 4.57
C ARG A 350 2.42 -8.41 4.66
N VAL A 351 2.15 -7.54 5.63
CA VAL A 351 0.84 -6.90 5.83
C VAL A 351 1.04 -5.45 6.21
N ASP A 352 0.24 -4.56 5.64
CA ASP A 352 0.18 -3.14 6.03
C ASP A 352 -1.20 -2.84 6.63
N VAL A 353 -1.24 -2.27 7.83
CA VAL A 353 -2.49 -1.93 8.53
C VAL A 353 -2.85 -0.48 8.27
N PHE A 354 -4.07 -0.23 7.79
CA PHE A 354 -4.57 1.12 7.65
C PHE A 354 -5.05 1.64 9.00
N PHE A 355 -4.47 2.74 9.51
CA PHE A 355 -4.87 3.30 10.81
C PHE A 355 -5.92 4.41 10.72
N GLY A 356 -6.28 4.88 9.53
CA GLY A 356 -7.21 6.02 9.35
C GLY A 356 -6.47 7.32 9.11
N ASP A 357 -7.05 8.43 9.58
CA ASP A 357 -6.50 9.78 9.50
C ASP A 357 -6.25 10.40 10.89
N GLY A 358 -5.54 11.51 10.91
CA GLY A 358 -5.21 12.25 12.13
C GLY A 358 -3.90 11.81 12.81
N ALA A 359 -3.51 12.58 13.83
CA ALA A 359 -2.20 12.46 14.47
C ALA A 359 -2.00 11.10 15.17
N GLU A 360 -3.04 10.51 15.74
CA GLU A 360 -2.94 9.18 16.34
C GLU A 360 -2.67 8.11 15.27
N ALA A 361 -3.38 8.15 14.15
CA ALA A 361 -3.19 7.21 13.04
C ALA A 361 -1.78 7.32 12.45
N GLU A 362 -1.29 8.54 12.24
CA GLU A 362 0.09 8.81 11.83
C GLU A 362 1.11 8.22 12.82
N ALA A 363 0.93 8.50 14.11
CA ALA A 363 1.85 8.06 15.14
C ALA A 363 1.90 6.53 15.26
N ARG A 364 0.74 5.85 15.16
CA ARG A 364 0.64 4.39 15.16
C ARG A 364 1.23 3.77 13.90
N ALA A 365 0.91 4.32 12.73
CA ALA A 365 1.45 3.86 11.45
C ALA A 365 2.99 3.94 11.41
N GLY A 366 3.55 5.07 11.88
CA GLY A 366 4.99 5.29 11.90
C GLY A 366 5.76 4.39 12.88
N ARG A 367 5.13 3.94 13.96
CA ARG A 367 5.76 3.04 14.96
C ARG A 367 5.58 1.55 14.64
N LEU A 368 4.54 1.19 13.89
CA LEU A 368 4.22 -0.22 13.65
C LEU A 368 5.30 -0.88 12.78
N ARG A 369 6.11 -1.74 13.42
CA ARG A 369 7.04 -2.67 12.77
C ARG A 369 7.19 -3.90 13.65
N ALA A 370 6.26 -4.84 13.53
CA ALA A 370 6.20 -5.99 14.42
C ALA A 370 5.89 -7.29 13.67
N SER A 371 6.48 -8.39 14.12
CA SER A 371 6.13 -9.72 13.65
C SER A 371 4.87 -10.22 14.36
N GLY A 372 3.99 -10.88 13.62
CA GLY A 372 2.78 -11.51 14.15
C GLY A 372 2.23 -12.53 13.16
N ASP A 373 0.94 -12.84 13.28
CA ASP A 373 0.23 -13.79 12.44
C ASP A 373 -0.98 -13.12 11.78
N LEU A 374 -1.13 -13.35 10.47
CA LEU A 374 -2.36 -13.03 9.76
C LEU A 374 -3.10 -14.33 9.46
N TYR A 375 -4.32 -14.38 9.94
CA TYR A 375 -5.26 -15.46 9.69
C TYR A 375 -6.31 -15.00 8.68
N VAL A 376 -6.75 -15.89 7.79
CA VAL A 376 -7.79 -15.68 6.78
C VAL A 376 -8.92 -16.66 7.03
N LEU A 377 -10.15 -16.16 6.99
CA LEU A 377 -11.34 -16.92 7.35
C LEU A 377 -12.07 -17.40 6.09
N ALA A 378 -12.17 -18.72 5.93
CA ALA A 378 -12.85 -19.40 4.84
C ALA A 378 -14.20 -19.97 5.33
N PRO A 379 -15.35 -19.67 4.70
CA PRO A 379 -16.64 -20.22 5.12
C PRO A 379 -16.65 -21.76 5.14
N ARG A 380 -17.17 -22.35 6.22
CA ARG A 380 -17.43 -23.81 6.32
C ARG A 380 -18.54 -24.25 5.37
N THR A 381 -18.45 -25.47 4.84
CA THR A 381 -19.52 -26.07 4.00
C THR A 381 -20.50 -26.80 4.92
N ASP A 382 -21.72 -27.04 4.44
CA ASP A 382 -22.69 -27.90 5.15
C ASP A 382 -22.21 -29.36 5.30
N ALA A 383 -21.11 -29.73 4.63
CA ALA A 383 -20.47 -31.04 4.72
C ALA A 383 -19.32 -31.10 5.74
N ASP A 384 -19.05 -30.02 6.48
CA ASP A 384 -18.12 -29.96 7.61
C ASP A 384 -18.85 -29.98 8.95
#